data_AF-A0A838DPD0-F1
#
_entry.id   AF-A0A838DPD0-F1
#
_cell.length_a   1.000
_cell.length_b   1.000
_cell.length_c   1.000
_cell.angle_alpha   90.00
_cell.angle_beta   90.00
_cell.angle_gamma   90.00
#
_symmetry.space_group_name_H-M   'P 1'
#
loop_
_entity.id
_entity.type
_entity.pdbx_description
1 polymer ?
#
loop_
_entity_poly.entity_id
_entity_poly.type
_entity_poly.pdbx_seq_one_letter_code
_entity_poly.pdbx_strand_id
1 'polypeptide(L)'
;MAKMEPATFTLASEDDLPGLHDLSVHLFGVMNTVSYSTLLAWHRKNPESYYVLKQEGIVTGYAGFLYLTAENTAYIMEQAQPETSAPSTTDLLPFTPGIPIAGHS
;
A
#
# COMPACT_ATOMS: atom_id res chain seq x y z
N MET A 1 21.55 18.51 -18.57
CA MET A 1 20.35 18.11 -17.80
C MET A 1 20.84 17.31 -16.60
N ALA A 2 20.45 17.67 -15.38
CA ALA A 2 20.78 16.86 -14.21
C ALA A 2 20.13 15.48 -14.37
N LYS A 3 20.86 14.42 -14.05
CA LYS A 3 20.36 13.05 -14.13
C LYS A 3 19.43 12.84 -12.94
N MET A 4 18.13 12.78 -13.20
CA MET A 4 17.09 12.53 -12.20
C MET A 4 17.32 11.15 -11.58
N GLU A 5 17.30 11.04 -10.25
CA GLU A 5 17.44 9.74 -9.60
C GLU A 5 16.23 8.85 -9.90
N PRO A 6 16.44 7.54 -10.13
CA PRO A 6 15.34 6.63 -10.37
C PRO A 6 14.45 6.51 -9.12
N ALA A 7 13.16 6.33 -9.32
CA ALA A 7 12.24 6.11 -8.21
C ALA A 7 12.54 4.77 -7.52
N THR A 8 12.50 4.76 -6.18
CA THR A 8 12.76 3.57 -5.35
C THR A 8 11.52 3.18 -4.59
N PHE A 9 11.15 1.89 -4.64
CA PHE A 9 10.06 1.33 -3.85
C PHE A 9 10.64 0.53 -2.67
N THR A 10 10.38 0.98 -1.46
CA THR A 10 10.96 0.40 -0.24
C THR A 10 9.93 0.32 0.86
N LEU A 11 10.20 -0.50 1.88
CA LEU A 11 9.45 -0.43 3.13
C LEU A 11 9.55 0.99 3.71
N ALA A 12 8.44 1.50 4.24
CA ALA A 12 8.39 2.81 4.87
C ALA A 12 9.18 2.80 6.19
N SER A 13 9.94 3.87 6.41
CA SER A 13 10.52 4.21 7.71
C SER A 13 9.70 5.30 8.40
N GLU A 14 9.97 5.56 9.69
CA GLU A 14 9.29 6.66 10.40
C GLU A 14 9.50 8.02 9.72
N ASP A 15 10.67 8.25 9.10
CA ASP A 15 10.99 9.50 8.39
C ASP A 15 10.13 9.70 7.12
N ASP A 16 9.57 8.62 6.58
CA ASP A 16 8.71 8.67 5.39
C ASP A 16 7.25 9.01 5.73
N LEU A 17 6.83 8.85 7.00
CA LEU A 17 5.44 8.98 7.42
C LEU A 17 4.85 10.39 7.22
N PRO A 18 5.59 11.50 7.44
CA PRO A 18 5.07 12.82 7.13
C PRO A 18 4.70 12.96 5.65
N GLY A 19 5.59 12.53 4.75
CA GLY A 19 5.34 12.56 3.31
C GLY A 19 4.18 11.66 2.89
N LEU A 20 4.06 10.47 3.49
CA LEU A 20 2.94 9.56 3.25
C LEU A 20 1.61 10.18 3.70
N HIS A 21 1.58 10.79 4.88
CA HIS A 21 0.39 11.45 5.42
C HIS A 21 -0.03 12.63 4.53
N ASP A 22 0.91 13.50 4.16
CA ASP A 22 0.64 14.65 3.32
C ASP A 22 0.12 14.24 1.94
N LEU A 23 0.71 13.19 1.35
CA LEU A 23 0.22 12.61 0.10
C LEU A 23 -1.19 12.04 0.25
N SER A 24 -1.49 11.35 1.35
CA SER A 24 -2.82 10.80 1.61
C SER A 24 -3.86 11.92 1.76
N VAL A 25 -3.54 12.98 2.50
CA VAL A 25 -4.39 14.17 2.65
C VAL A 25 -4.62 14.84 1.29
N HIS A 26 -3.58 14.93 0.45
CA HIS A 26 -3.69 15.51 -0.88
C HIS A 26 -4.62 14.69 -1.79
N LEU A 27 -4.52 13.35 -1.76
CA LEU A 27 -5.31 12.46 -2.61
C LEU A 27 -6.77 12.30 -2.15
N PHE A 28 -7.00 12.20 -0.85
CA PHE A 28 -8.31 11.81 -0.29
C PHE A 28 -8.99 12.92 0.51
N GLY A 29 -8.28 13.99 0.83
CA GLY A 29 -8.72 15.05 1.71
C GLY A 29 -8.55 14.73 3.19
N VAL A 30 -8.47 15.77 4.02
CA VAL A 30 -8.22 15.68 5.47
C VAL A 30 -9.25 14.80 6.18
N MET A 31 -10.53 14.91 5.82
CA MET A 31 -11.62 14.19 6.50
C MET A 31 -11.64 12.68 6.20
N ASN A 32 -11.01 12.25 5.11
CA ASN A 32 -10.93 10.85 4.71
C ASN A 32 -9.54 10.24 4.96
N THR A 33 -8.65 11.01 5.59
CA THR A 33 -7.30 10.57 5.94
C THR A 33 -7.18 10.44 7.44
N VAL A 34 -6.57 9.35 7.90
CA VAL A 34 -6.32 9.15 9.33
C VAL A 34 -5.33 10.20 9.85
N SER A 35 -5.49 10.61 11.11
CA SER A 35 -4.55 11.57 11.70
C SER A 35 -3.11 11.05 11.68
N TYR A 36 -2.14 11.95 11.56
CA TYR A 36 -0.71 11.59 11.63
C TYR A 36 -0.35 10.79 12.88
N SER A 37 -0.89 11.14 14.05
CA SER A 37 -0.67 10.39 15.28
C SER A 37 -1.17 8.94 15.22
N THR A 38 -2.30 8.72 14.54
CA THR A 38 -2.86 7.38 14.33
C THR A 38 -1.99 6.59 13.37
N LEU A 39 -1.59 7.20 12.25
CA LEU A 39 -0.66 6.59 11.29
C LEU A 39 0.64 6.15 11.96
N LEU A 40 1.27 7.03 12.75
CA LEU A 40 2.49 6.73 13.49
C LEU A 40 2.30 5.58 14.48
N ALA A 41 1.19 5.58 15.23
CA ALA A 41 0.89 4.50 16.17
C ALA A 41 0.70 3.15 15.46
N TRP A 42 0.03 3.14 14.30
CA TRP A 42 -0.14 1.94 13.48
C TRP A 42 1.18 1.44 12.91
N HIS A 43 2.01 2.33 12.38
CA HIS A 43 3.32 1.97 11.84
C HIS A 43 4.24 1.37 12.92
N ARG A 44 4.31 1.98 14.11
CA ARG A 44 5.10 1.42 15.22
C ARG A 44 4.64 0.03 15.64
N LYS A 45 3.34 -0.22 15.61
CA LYS A 45 2.78 -1.52 15.94
C LYS A 45 3.00 -2.54 14.83
N ASN A 46 2.98 -2.10 13.57
CA ASN A 46 3.11 -2.94 12.39
C ASN A 46 4.04 -2.25 11.37
N PRO A 47 5.37 -2.35 11.54
CA PRO A 47 6.33 -1.60 10.71
C PRO A 47 6.26 -2.00 9.23
N GLU A 48 5.74 -3.19 8.93
CA GLU A 48 5.61 -3.73 7.57
C GLU A 48 4.32 -3.29 6.85
N SER A 49 3.50 -2.40 7.45
CA SER A 49 2.20 -2.00 6.88
C SER A 49 2.30 -1.23 5.57
N TYR A 50 3.39 -0.46 5.40
CA TYR A 50 3.48 0.58 4.39
C TYR A 50 4.77 0.44 3.60
N TYR A 51 4.64 0.56 2.28
CA TYR A 51 5.75 0.71 1.35
C TYR A 51 5.60 2.05 0.66
N VAL A 52 6.71 2.75 0.44
CA VAL A 52 6.73 4.06 -0.20
C VAL A 52 7.48 3.99 -1.53
N LEU A 53 6.96 4.73 -2.50
CA LEU A 53 7.68 5.09 -3.72
C LEU A 53 8.30 6.47 -3.48
N LYS A 54 9.63 6.55 -3.56
CA LYS A 54 10.38 7.79 -3.40
C LYS A 54 11.08 8.19 -4.67
N GLN A 55 11.08 9.48 -4.98
CA GLN A 55 11.88 10.08 -6.03
C GLN A 55 12.57 11.32 -5.47
N GLU A 56 13.90 11.38 -5.57
CA GLU A 56 14.71 12.46 -4.98
C GLU A 56 14.43 12.71 -3.49
N GLY A 57 14.21 11.63 -2.73
CA GLY A 57 13.90 11.68 -1.30
C GLY A 57 12.46 12.08 -0.95
N ILE A 58 11.64 12.42 -1.94
CA ILE A 58 10.24 12.81 -1.75
C ILE A 58 9.34 11.58 -1.93
N VAL A 59 8.39 11.38 -1.02
CA VAL A 59 7.35 10.34 -1.16
C VAL A 59 6.37 10.78 -2.26
N THR A 60 6.32 10.03 -3.36
CA THR A 60 5.46 10.31 -4.53
C THR A 60 4.35 9.28 -4.70
N GLY A 61 4.42 8.17 -3.98
CA GLY A 61 3.42 7.11 -3.96
C GLY A 61 3.60 6.21 -2.74
N TYR A 62 2.60 5.40 -2.44
CA TYR A 62 2.71 4.38 -1.40
C TYR A 62 1.76 3.21 -1.67
N ALA A 63 2.06 2.07 -1.08
CA ALA A 63 1.17 0.94 -0.91
C ALA A 63 0.98 0.70 0.59
N GLY A 64 -0.26 0.42 1.01
CA GLY A 64 -0.60 0.15 2.40
C GLY A 64 -1.44 -1.11 2.52
N PHE A 65 -1.21 -1.88 3.59
CA PHE A 65 -2.06 -3.02 3.95
C PHE A 65 -3.17 -2.60 4.90
N LEU A 66 -4.38 -3.11 4.66
CA LEU A 66 -5.49 -2.98 5.57
C LEU A 66 -5.46 -4.11 6.60
N TYR A 67 -5.51 -3.75 7.88
CA TYR A 67 -5.67 -4.71 8.96
C TYR A 67 -7.14 -5.02 9.15
N LEU A 68 -7.59 -6.13 8.56
CA LEU A 68 -8.97 -6.56 8.69
C LEU A 68 -9.13 -7.47 9.91
N THR A 69 -10.14 -7.17 10.73
CA THR A 69 -10.66 -8.11 11.72
C THR A 69 -11.51 -9.17 11.02
N ALA A 70 -11.77 -10.31 11.66
CA ALA A 70 -12.65 -11.33 11.10
C ALA A 70 -14.05 -10.77 10.75
N GLU A 71 -14.56 -9.87 11.58
CA GLU A 71 -15.83 -9.15 11.35
C GLU A 71 -15.77 -8.26 10.11
N ASN A 72 -14.73 -7.41 9.99
CA ASN A 72 -14.57 -6.52 8.83
C ASN A 72 -14.33 -7.31 7.54
N THR A 73 -13.59 -8.43 7.62
CA THR A 73 -13.38 -9.33 6.50
C THR A 73 -14.70 -9.94 6.03
N ALA A 74 -15.51 -10.47 6.95
CA ALA A 74 -16.82 -11.02 6.62
C ALA A 74 -17.73 -9.97 5.97
N TYR A 75 -17.79 -8.77 6.55
CA TYR A 75 -18.54 -7.65 5.99
C TYR A 75 -18.08 -7.29 4.57
N ILE A 76 -16.77 -7.14 4.33
CA ILE A 76 -16.24 -6.83 2.99
C ILE A 76 -16.57 -7.94 2.00
N MET A 77 -16.42 -9.21 2.39
CA MET A 77 -16.71 -10.35 1.52
C MET A 77 -18.20 -10.49 1.20
N GLU A 78 -19.08 -10.13 2.12
CA GLU A 78 -20.54 -10.12 1.91
C GLU A 78 -21.01 -8.91 1.09
N GLN A 79 -20.37 -7.74 1.27
CA GLN A 79 -20.69 -6.50 0.57
C GLN A 79 -19.95 -6.34 -0.77
N ALA A 80 -18.95 -7.17 -1.06
CA ALA A 80 -18.26 -7.19 -2.34
C ALA A 80 -19.23 -7.62 -3.44
N GLN A 81 -20.02 -6.67 -3.93
CA GLN A 81 -20.65 -6.78 -5.23
C GLN A 81 -19.53 -6.91 -6.29
N PRO A 82 -19.68 -7.81 -7.28
CA PRO A 82 -18.66 -8.07 -8.31
C PRO A 82 -18.45 -6.90 -9.30
N GLU A 83 -18.80 -5.67 -8.94
CA GLU A 83 -18.79 -4.52 -9.85
C GLU A 83 -17.46 -3.76 -9.90
N THR A 84 -16.45 -4.14 -9.10
CA THR A 84 -15.08 -3.72 -9.43
C THR A 84 -14.68 -4.43 -10.70
N SER A 85 -14.66 -3.70 -11.81
CA SER A 85 -14.19 -4.19 -13.10
C SER A 85 -12.84 -4.89 -12.87
N ALA A 86 -12.80 -6.19 -13.16
CA ALA A 86 -11.54 -6.92 -13.08
C ALA A 86 -10.50 -6.18 -13.93
N PRO A 87 -9.25 -6.00 -13.43
CA PRO A 87 -8.19 -5.43 -14.24
C PRO A 87 -8.10 -6.20 -15.56
N SER A 88 -7.97 -5.47 -16.66
CA SER A 88 -7.85 -6.10 -17.97
C SER A 88 -6.56 -6.92 -18.02
N THR A 89 -6.48 -7.89 -18.93
CA THR A 89 -5.26 -8.69 -19.11
C THR A 89 -4.04 -7.85 -19.53
N THR A 90 -4.25 -6.61 -19.95
CA THR A 90 -3.19 -5.63 -20.25
C THR A 90 -2.73 -4.82 -19.03
N ASP A 91 -3.51 -4.80 -17.94
CA ASP A 91 -3.15 -4.10 -16.69
C ASP A 91 -2.29 -4.97 -15.76
N LEU A 92 -2.14 -6.26 -16.08
CA LEU A 92 -1.40 -7.24 -15.28
C LEU A 92 -0.07 -7.59 -15.96
N LEU A 93 1.00 -7.60 -15.19
CA LEU A 93 2.28 -8.13 -15.66
C LEU A 93 2.16 -9.63 -15.99
N PRO A 94 2.95 -10.15 -16.94
CA PRO A 94 2.98 -11.58 -17.23
C PRO A 94 3.26 -12.40 -15.97
N PHE A 95 2.37 -13.33 -15.64
CA PHE A 95 2.57 -14.28 -14.55
C PHE A 95 3.25 -15.53 -15.09
N THR A 96 4.43 -15.84 -14.57
CA THR A 96 5.08 -17.14 -14.76
C THR A 96 4.97 -17.92 -13.46
N PRO A 97 4.17 -19.01 -13.41
CA PRO A 97 4.06 -19.83 -12.21
C PRO A 97 5.44 -20.34 -11.77
N GLY A 98 5.72 -20.28 -10.47
CA GLY A 98 6.89 -20.92 -9.88
C GLY A 98 6.78 -22.45 -9.87
N ILE A 99 7.86 -23.13 -9.50
CA ILE A 99 7.85 -24.58 -9.27
C ILE A 99 6.98 -24.87 -8.04
N PRO A 100 5.94 -25.73 -8.14
CA PRO A 100 5.14 -26.12 -6.98
C PRO A 100 6.03 -26.71 -5.88
N ILE A 101 5.83 -26.26 -4.64
CA ILE A 101 6.46 -26.90 -3.49
C ILE A 101 5.80 -28.28 -3.34
N ALA A 102 6.57 -29.35 -3.51
CA ALA A 102 6.09 -30.70 -3.26
C ALA A 102 5.67 -30.79 -1.79
N GLY A 103 4.37 -31.00 -1.55
CA GLY A 103 3.87 -31.19 -0.21
C GLY A 103 4.54 -32.41 0.43
N HIS A 104 5.12 -32.22 1.62
CA HIS A 104 5.43 -33.34 2.49
C HIS A 104 4.10 -33.90 3.00
N SER A 105 3.67 -34.99 2.38
CA SER A 105 2.63 -35.90 2.88
C SER A 105 3.09 -36.58 4.16
#